data_AF-A0A368H449-F1
#
_entry.id   AF-A0A368H449-F1
#
_cell.length_a   1.000
_cell.length_b   1.000
_cell.length_c   1.000
_cell.angle_alpha   90.00
_cell.angle_beta   90.00
_cell.angle_gamma   90.00
#
_symmetry.space_group_name_H-M   'P 1'
#
loop_
_entity.id
_entity.type
_entity.pdbx_description
1 polymer ?
#
loop_
_entity_poly.entity_id
_entity_poly.type
_entity_poly.pdbx_seq_one_letter_code
_entity_poly.pdbx_strand_id
1 'polypeptide(L)'
;MAVATMIRFGKFGPRVVRFCTVPENGASKYSITPLAEEDLPNMPPTQRSAVSIGRRLIDPMAEYVKIEPKHLGMGMYQHSVNAKKLSEALALVVRECVSMRGVDVNVASVQLLEKVCGLNKKTAAGLIALREQLGRISSREEIKGVKGLGAKSFEQCAGFLIVTDACENGLNGPKKKRKKVASEPLDRTIIHPSQYGVARSLLSRVGLRPSDLPCQDLVVRLQSLTDVTLEEAAVRDLFCTEIKTLPPPDLMVEIRKIASLKVGEQVVGRVANQVEFGLFVDIGAEKSALAHRSNLRQPYPEVGASLMFVILNVDTKKGRISVKPVE
;
A
#
# COMPACT_ATOMS: atom_id res chain seq x y z
N MET A 1 -7.68 -23.53 18.10
CA MET A 1 -6.35 -24.02 17.66
C MET A 1 -5.73 -22.97 16.77
N ALA A 2 -4.41 -22.73 16.86
CA ALA A 2 -3.72 -21.86 15.92
C ALA A 2 -3.74 -22.46 14.51
N VAL A 3 -3.83 -21.62 13.47
CA VAL A 3 -3.87 -22.07 12.06
C VAL A 3 -2.69 -22.98 11.73
N ALA A 4 -1.49 -22.68 12.23
CA ALA A 4 -0.33 -23.55 12.01
C ALA A 4 -0.46 -24.95 12.63
N THR A 5 -1.18 -25.09 13.74
CA THR A 5 -1.50 -26.42 14.29
C THR A 5 -2.36 -27.22 13.31
N MET A 6 -3.33 -26.56 12.67
CA MET A 6 -4.19 -27.20 11.65
C MET A 6 -3.40 -27.57 10.38
N ILE A 7 -2.45 -26.72 9.96
CA ILE A 7 -1.52 -27.02 8.86
C ILE A 7 -0.69 -28.27 9.20
N ARG A 8 -0.06 -28.29 10.38
CA ARG A 8 0.78 -29.41 10.84
C ARG A 8 0.02 -30.75 10.90
N PHE A 9 -1.25 -30.72 11.27
CA PHE A 9 -2.11 -31.91 11.33
C PHE A 9 -2.85 -32.21 10.01
N GLY A 10 -2.47 -31.59 8.90
CA GLY A 10 -3.04 -31.89 7.58
C GLY A 10 -4.54 -31.60 7.46
N LYS A 11 -5.09 -30.72 8.31
CA LYS A 11 -6.54 -30.44 8.36
C LYS A 11 -7.08 -29.77 7.09
N PHE A 12 -6.19 -29.25 6.24
CA PHE A 12 -6.54 -28.61 4.96
C PHE A 12 -6.42 -29.56 3.76
N GLY A 13 -6.26 -30.87 3.99
CA GLY A 13 -6.19 -31.89 2.95
C GLY A 13 -4.89 -31.80 2.13
N PRO A 14 -4.91 -32.13 0.82
CA PRO A 14 -3.70 -32.17 -0.02
C PRO A 14 -3.11 -30.80 -0.36
N ARG A 15 -3.68 -29.70 0.17
CA ARG A 15 -3.25 -28.34 -0.16
C ARG A 15 -2.00 -27.98 0.64
N VAL A 16 -1.00 -27.43 -0.06
CA VAL A 16 0.14 -26.78 0.59
C VAL A 16 -0.34 -25.44 1.14
N VAL A 17 -0.61 -25.39 2.44
CA VAL A 17 -1.06 -24.17 3.13
C VAL A 17 0.14 -23.52 3.80
N ARG A 18 0.25 -22.21 3.60
CA ARG A 18 1.20 -21.33 4.30
C ARG A 18 0.44 -20.22 5.00
N PHE A 19 1.07 -19.53 5.94
CA PHE A 19 0.48 -18.40 6.66
C PHE A 19 1.48 -17.24 6.74
N CYS A 20 0.99 -16.05 7.03
CA CYS A 20 1.82 -14.90 7.39
C CYS A 20 1.12 -14.06 8.44
N THR A 21 1.86 -13.20 9.12
CA THR A 21 1.32 -12.23 10.06
C THR A 21 0.91 -10.96 9.31
N VAL A 22 -0.29 -10.45 9.60
CA VAL A 22 -0.77 -9.17 9.08
C VAL A 22 -1.23 -8.33 10.28
N PRO A 23 -0.87 -7.03 10.36
CA PRO A 23 -1.31 -6.19 11.46
C PRO A 23 -2.84 -6.12 11.54
N GLU A 24 -3.42 -6.31 12.73
CA GLU A 24 -4.87 -6.25 12.94
C GLU A 24 -5.38 -4.85 13.27
N ASN A 25 -4.48 -3.88 13.50
CA ASN A 25 -4.81 -2.55 14.01
C ASN A 25 -5.95 -1.91 13.21
N GLY A 26 -6.99 -1.45 13.91
CA GLY A 26 -8.16 -0.83 13.31
C GLY A 26 -9.16 -1.78 12.63
N ALA A 27 -8.91 -3.09 12.51
CA ALA A 27 -9.85 -4.03 11.87
C ALA A 27 -11.18 -4.11 12.64
N SER A 28 -11.11 -4.15 13.97
CA SER A 28 -12.28 -4.11 14.84
C SER A 28 -13.07 -2.80 14.70
N LYS A 29 -12.36 -1.67 14.52
CA LYS A 29 -12.98 -0.36 14.30
C LYS A 29 -13.68 -0.29 12.94
N TYR A 30 -13.08 -0.84 11.89
CA TYR A 30 -13.73 -0.99 10.58
C TYR A 30 -15.01 -1.83 10.67
N SER A 31 -14.97 -2.97 11.36
CA SER A 31 -16.03 -3.98 11.33
C SER A 31 -17.42 -3.52 11.80
N ILE A 32 -17.47 -2.45 12.58
CA ILE A 32 -18.69 -1.85 13.13
C ILE A 32 -19.12 -0.57 12.40
N THR A 33 -18.42 -0.20 11.33
CA THR A 33 -18.78 0.97 10.51
C THR A 33 -19.96 0.65 9.59
N PRO A 34 -20.78 1.65 9.23
CA PRO A 34 -21.80 1.50 8.20
C PRO A 34 -21.23 1.01 6.86
N LEU A 35 -20.00 1.43 6.53
CA LEU A 35 -19.30 0.98 5.34
C LEU A 35 -19.02 -0.52 5.37
N ALA A 36 -18.63 -1.08 6.52
CA ALA A 36 -18.38 -2.52 6.62
C ALA A 36 -19.69 -3.35 6.52
N GLU A 37 -20.82 -2.79 6.95
CA GLU A 37 -22.15 -3.37 6.72
C GLU A 37 -22.52 -3.36 5.24
N GLU A 38 -22.22 -2.27 4.53
CA GLU A 38 -22.43 -2.15 3.07
C GLU A 38 -21.53 -3.11 2.27
N ASP A 39 -20.24 -3.20 2.62
CA ASP A 39 -19.26 -4.08 1.97
C ASP A 39 -19.59 -5.58 2.19
N LEU A 40 -20.11 -5.91 3.38
CA LEU A 40 -20.28 -7.29 3.88
C LEU A 40 -21.62 -7.42 4.63
N PRO A 41 -22.75 -7.35 3.93
CA PRO A 41 -24.08 -7.42 4.55
C PRO A 41 -24.32 -8.79 5.18
N ASN A 42 -25.07 -8.82 6.29
CA ASN A 42 -25.41 -10.05 7.03
C ASN A 42 -24.22 -10.81 7.63
N MET A 43 -23.04 -10.18 7.72
CA MET A 43 -21.84 -10.77 8.31
C MET A 43 -21.59 -10.19 9.71
N PRO A 44 -21.39 -11.01 10.76
CA PRO A 44 -21.11 -10.48 12.08
C PRO A 44 -19.76 -9.72 12.13
N PRO A 45 -19.59 -8.72 13.01
CA PRO A 45 -18.37 -7.89 13.08
C PRO A 45 -17.05 -8.68 13.21
N THR A 46 -17.09 -9.84 13.88
CA THR A 46 -15.93 -10.72 14.02
C THR A 46 -15.46 -11.27 12.67
N GLN A 47 -16.39 -11.69 11.81
CA GLN A 47 -16.08 -12.17 10.47
C GLN A 47 -15.65 -11.03 9.54
N ARG A 48 -16.27 -9.85 9.65
CA ARG A 48 -15.83 -8.65 8.89
C ARG A 48 -14.41 -8.24 9.22
N SER A 49 -14.04 -8.31 10.51
CA SER A 49 -12.67 -8.07 10.95
C SER A 49 -11.69 -9.05 10.30
N ALA A 50 -12.05 -10.34 10.25
CA ALA A 50 -11.22 -11.37 9.60
C ALA A 50 -11.08 -11.13 8.09
N VAL A 51 -12.17 -10.74 7.41
CA VAL A 51 -12.12 -10.38 5.97
C VAL A 51 -11.22 -9.18 5.74
N SER A 52 -11.29 -8.15 6.60
CA SER A 52 -10.41 -6.98 6.51
C SER A 52 -8.93 -7.36 6.63
N ILE A 53 -8.58 -8.23 7.59
CA ILE A 53 -7.21 -8.73 7.73
C ILE A 53 -6.75 -9.47 6.48
N GLY A 54 -7.61 -10.30 5.88
CA GLY A 54 -7.30 -10.99 4.62
C GLY A 54 -7.11 -10.03 3.44
N ARG A 55 -7.95 -9.00 3.32
CA ARG A 55 -7.85 -7.98 2.25
C ARG A 55 -6.57 -7.15 2.34
N ARG A 56 -6.07 -6.86 3.54
CA ARG A 56 -4.79 -6.16 3.75
C ARG A 56 -3.59 -6.90 3.15
N LEU A 57 -3.63 -8.23 3.09
CA LEU A 57 -2.56 -9.01 2.45
C LEU A 57 -2.55 -8.81 0.92
N ILE A 58 -3.72 -8.60 0.32
CA ILE A 58 -3.90 -8.44 -1.12
C ILE A 58 -3.58 -7.01 -1.55
N ASP A 59 -4.23 -6.04 -0.90
CA ASP A 59 -4.02 -4.61 -1.13
C ASP A 59 -4.14 -3.86 0.21
N PRO A 60 -3.00 -3.63 0.89
CA PRO A 60 -3.00 -2.91 2.16
C PRO A 60 -3.59 -1.51 2.02
N MET A 61 -3.29 -0.79 0.93
CA MET A 61 -3.70 0.59 0.77
C MET A 61 -5.21 0.70 0.63
N ALA A 62 -5.82 -0.08 -0.26
CA ALA A 62 -7.26 -0.07 -0.48
C ALA A 62 -8.09 -0.45 0.77
N GLU A 63 -7.49 -1.22 1.69
CA GLU A 63 -8.14 -1.62 2.92
C GLU A 63 -7.88 -0.64 4.08
N TYR A 64 -6.67 -0.10 4.23
CA TYR A 64 -6.35 0.87 5.28
C TYR A 64 -7.08 2.22 5.11
N VAL A 65 -7.36 2.66 3.88
CA VAL A 65 -8.11 3.90 3.62
C VAL A 65 -9.57 3.86 4.14
N LYS A 66 -10.10 2.66 4.41
CA LYS A 66 -11.44 2.46 4.99
C LYS A 66 -11.47 2.67 6.51
N ILE A 67 -10.31 2.85 7.13
CA ILE A 67 -10.14 2.97 8.57
C ILE A 67 -9.74 4.40 8.89
N GLU A 68 -10.32 4.99 9.93
CA GLU A 68 -9.83 6.28 10.40
C GLU A 68 -8.37 6.13 10.89
N PRO A 69 -7.43 6.95 10.39
CA PRO A 69 -6.00 6.76 10.65
C PRO A 69 -5.61 6.71 12.14
N LYS A 70 -6.34 7.44 13.00
CA LYS A 70 -6.14 7.43 14.46
C LYS A 70 -6.35 6.05 15.09
N HIS A 71 -7.05 5.14 14.42
CA HIS A 71 -7.32 3.78 14.89
C HIS A 71 -6.25 2.77 14.46
N LEU A 72 -5.25 3.18 13.68
CA LEU A 72 -4.12 2.33 13.31
C LEU A 72 -3.10 2.18 14.44
N GLY A 73 -3.23 2.95 15.53
CA GLY A 73 -2.42 2.77 16.74
C GLY A 73 -0.97 3.18 16.54
N MET A 74 -0.75 4.44 16.16
CA MET A 74 0.54 4.95 15.67
C MET A 74 1.51 5.37 16.78
N GLY A 75 1.08 5.41 18.05
CA GLY A 75 1.95 5.81 19.14
C GLY A 75 1.36 5.60 20.53
N MET A 76 2.23 5.44 21.53
CA MET A 76 1.85 5.14 22.91
C MET A 76 0.95 6.22 23.52
N TYR A 77 1.21 7.49 23.22
CA TYR A 77 0.50 8.64 23.78
C TYR A 77 -0.44 9.32 22.79
N GLN A 78 -0.92 8.60 21.76
CA GLN A 78 -1.80 9.18 20.72
C GLN A 78 -3.11 9.77 21.28
N HIS A 79 -3.53 9.33 22.47
CA HIS A 79 -4.72 9.85 23.15
C HIS A 79 -4.44 11.09 24.02
N SER A 80 -3.17 11.41 24.25
CA SER A 80 -2.73 12.54 25.07
C SER A 80 -2.40 13.78 24.24
N VAL A 81 -2.52 13.71 22.91
CA VAL A 81 -2.30 14.84 22.00
C VAL A 81 -3.62 15.45 21.53
N ASN A 82 -3.54 16.65 20.95
CA ASN A 82 -4.72 17.31 20.38
C ASN A 82 -5.32 16.47 19.24
N ALA A 83 -6.53 15.94 19.46
CA ALA A 83 -7.19 15.00 18.54
C ALA A 83 -7.46 15.60 17.15
N LYS A 84 -7.77 16.90 17.07
CA LYS A 84 -8.03 17.57 15.79
C LYS A 84 -6.75 17.69 14.96
N LYS A 85 -5.68 18.23 15.56
CA LYS A 85 -4.37 18.35 14.90
C LYS A 85 -3.83 16.98 14.47
N LEU A 86 -3.97 15.95 15.32
CA LEU A 86 -3.57 14.58 14.97
C LEU A 86 -4.36 14.06 13.76
N SER A 87 -5.69 14.24 13.75
CA SER A 87 -6.53 13.76 12.66
C SER A 87 -6.20 14.46 11.34
N GLU A 88 -5.94 15.77 11.36
CA GLU A 88 -5.53 16.54 10.18
C GLU A 88 -4.17 16.09 9.64
N ALA A 89 -3.19 15.91 10.53
CA ALA A 89 -1.86 15.43 10.15
C ALA A 89 -1.90 14.02 9.54
N LEU A 90 -2.61 13.09 10.17
CA LEU A 90 -2.74 11.73 9.66
C LEU A 90 -3.53 11.68 8.34
N ALA A 91 -4.56 12.52 8.18
CA ALA A 91 -5.28 12.62 6.93
C ALA A 91 -4.38 13.11 5.79
N LEU A 92 -3.45 14.04 6.07
CA LEU A 92 -2.48 14.51 5.09
C LEU A 92 -1.52 13.39 4.65
N VAL A 93 -0.98 12.63 5.61
CA VAL A 93 -0.11 11.47 5.31
C VAL A 93 -0.83 10.46 4.43
N VAL A 94 -2.10 10.13 4.74
CA VAL A 94 -2.88 9.20 3.91
C VAL A 94 -3.08 9.75 2.50
N ARG A 95 -3.42 11.04 2.35
CA ARG A 95 -3.57 11.65 1.01
C ARG A 95 -2.27 11.61 0.23
N GLU A 96 -1.16 11.92 0.87
CA GLU A 96 0.17 11.89 0.26
C GLU A 96 0.53 10.47 -0.22
N CYS A 97 0.40 9.46 0.64
CA CYS A 97 0.67 8.07 0.27
C CYS A 97 -0.21 7.58 -0.89
N VAL A 98 -1.51 7.92 -0.88
CA VAL A 98 -2.45 7.53 -1.95
C VAL A 98 -2.12 8.26 -3.26
N SER A 99 -1.84 9.56 -3.18
CA SER A 99 -1.58 10.40 -4.35
C SER A 99 -0.25 10.04 -5.01
N MET A 100 0.81 9.83 -4.23
CA MET A 100 2.12 9.42 -4.73
C MET A 100 2.11 8.04 -5.41
N ARG A 101 1.21 7.14 -5.00
CA ARG A 101 1.08 5.82 -5.64
C ARG A 101 0.42 5.88 -7.03
N GLY A 102 -0.43 6.87 -7.26
CA GLY A 102 -1.35 6.88 -8.38
C GLY A 102 -2.52 5.92 -8.17
N VAL A 103 -3.73 6.37 -8.46
CA VAL A 103 -4.97 5.62 -8.25
C VAL A 103 -5.64 5.31 -9.58
N ASP A 104 -5.79 4.02 -9.88
CA ASP A 104 -6.46 3.59 -11.12
C ASP A 104 -7.97 3.81 -11.02
N VAL A 105 -8.48 4.76 -11.79
CA VAL A 105 -9.91 5.13 -11.80
C VAL A 105 -10.82 3.96 -12.19
N ASN A 106 -10.31 2.99 -12.94
CA ASN A 106 -11.08 1.86 -13.41
C ASN A 106 -11.20 0.72 -12.38
N VAL A 107 -10.35 0.73 -11.35
CA VAL A 107 -10.30 -0.33 -10.32
C VAL A 107 -10.66 0.21 -8.94
N ALA A 108 -10.29 1.46 -8.64
CA ALA A 108 -10.40 2.04 -7.32
C ALA A 108 -11.84 2.06 -6.78
N SER A 109 -11.93 1.94 -5.45
CA SER A 109 -13.15 2.13 -4.68
C SER A 109 -13.42 3.62 -4.43
N VAL A 110 -14.64 3.96 -4.02
CA VAL A 110 -15.01 5.33 -3.61
C VAL A 110 -14.10 5.80 -2.47
N GLN A 111 -13.81 4.93 -1.51
CA GLN A 111 -13.02 5.26 -0.32
C GLN A 111 -11.58 5.59 -0.66
N LEU A 112 -10.99 4.90 -1.65
CA LEU A 112 -9.65 5.20 -2.13
C LEU A 112 -9.64 6.52 -2.92
N LEU A 113 -10.60 6.72 -3.82
CA LEU A 113 -10.72 7.95 -4.61
C LEU A 113 -10.96 9.19 -3.73
N GLU A 114 -11.71 9.07 -2.63
CA GLU A 114 -11.91 10.16 -1.67
C GLU A 114 -10.59 10.64 -1.03
N LYS A 115 -9.56 9.80 -0.99
CA LYS A 115 -8.25 10.18 -0.44
C LYS A 115 -7.32 10.80 -1.47
N VAL A 116 -7.74 10.93 -2.73
CA VAL A 116 -6.95 11.63 -3.76
C VAL A 116 -7.13 13.14 -3.59
N CYS A 117 -6.03 13.89 -3.67
CA CYS A 117 -6.05 15.35 -3.66
C CYS A 117 -7.00 15.90 -4.74
N GLY A 118 -7.82 16.90 -4.39
CA GLY A 118 -8.81 17.49 -5.29
C GLY A 118 -10.14 16.73 -5.40
N LEU A 119 -10.25 15.52 -4.84
CA LEU A 119 -11.50 14.76 -4.78
C LEU A 119 -12.16 14.83 -3.40
N ASN A 120 -13.48 14.60 -3.39
CA ASN A 120 -14.29 14.44 -2.19
C ASN A 120 -15.27 13.28 -2.40
N LYS A 121 -16.06 12.95 -1.37
CA LYS A 121 -17.02 11.84 -1.43
C LYS A 121 -17.98 11.93 -2.63
N LYS A 122 -18.43 13.12 -2.99
CA LYS A 122 -19.38 13.35 -4.10
C LYS A 122 -18.71 13.16 -5.47
N THR A 123 -17.51 13.73 -5.67
CA THR A 123 -16.79 13.57 -6.94
C THR A 123 -16.21 12.18 -7.12
N ALA A 124 -15.81 11.51 -6.04
CA ALA A 124 -15.42 10.10 -6.03
C ALA A 124 -16.58 9.19 -6.44
N ALA A 125 -17.78 9.37 -5.87
CA ALA A 125 -18.97 8.64 -6.32
C ALA A 125 -19.33 8.97 -7.78
N GLY A 126 -19.16 10.23 -8.20
CA GLY A 126 -19.37 10.64 -9.59
C GLY A 126 -18.42 9.97 -10.58
N LEU A 127 -17.16 9.73 -10.20
CA LEU A 127 -16.19 8.96 -10.99
C LEU A 127 -16.65 7.51 -11.19
N ILE A 128 -17.14 6.86 -10.13
CA ILE A 128 -17.68 5.49 -10.23
C ILE A 128 -18.92 5.46 -11.14
N ALA A 129 -19.83 6.42 -11.00
CA ALA A 129 -20.99 6.54 -11.87
C ALA A 129 -20.59 6.77 -13.34
N LEU A 130 -19.59 7.60 -13.60
CA LEU A 130 -19.04 7.81 -14.94
C LEU A 130 -18.44 6.51 -15.50
N ARG A 131 -17.66 5.78 -14.68
CA ARG A 131 -17.10 4.47 -15.02
C ARG A 131 -18.20 3.47 -15.38
N GLU A 132 -19.28 3.41 -14.62
CA GLU A 132 -20.42 2.52 -14.90
C GLU A 132 -21.15 2.90 -16.20
N GLN A 133 -21.32 4.19 -16.47
CA GLN A 133 -21.97 4.69 -17.69
C GLN A 133 -21.14 4.38 -18.95
N LEU A 134 -19.85 4.70 -18.92
CA LEU A 134 -18.92 4.50 -20.03
C LEU A 134 -18.42 3.04 -20.13
N GLY A 135 -18.62 2.24 -19.08
CA GLY A 135 -18.04 0.91 -18.89
C GLY A 135 -16.59 0.95 -18.42
N ARG A 136 -15.75 1.77 -19.06
CA ARG A 136 -14.35 2.03 -18.65
C ARG A 136 -13.95 3.44 -19.05
N ILE A 137 -13.22 4.13 -18.19
CA ILE A 137 -12.60 5.41 -18.52
C ILE A 137 -11.35 5.14 -19.36
N SER A 138 -11.24 5.76 -20.54
CA SER A 138 -10.13 5.52 -21.50
C SER A 138 -9.06 6.61 -21.48
N SER A 139 -9.38 7.77 -20.92
CA SER A 139 -8.44 8.88 -20.81
C SER A 139 -8.79 9.77 -19.63
N ARG A 140 -7.81 10.54 -19.15
CA ARG A 140 -8.04 11.56 -18.12
C ARG A 140 -8.98 12.66 -18.60
N GLU A 141 -9.06 12.91 -19.90
CA GLU A 141 -9.99 13.89 -20.46
C GLU A 141 -11.46 13.51 -20.20
N GLU A 142 -11.80 12.22 -20.24
CA GLU A 142 -13.16 11.75 -19.92
C GLU A 142 -13.55 12.08 -18.46
N ILE A 143 -12.59 12.16 -17.54
CA ILE A 143 -12.82 12.47 -16.12
C ILE A 143 -13.41 13.87 -15.93
N LYS A 144 -13.15 14.81 -16.85
CA LYS A 144 -13.76 16.15 -16.82
C LYS A 144 -15.30 16.09 -16.93
N GLY A 145 -15.86 14.97 -17.40
CA GLY A 145 -17.30 14.74 -17.45
C GLY A 145 -17.97 14.47 -16.09
N VAL A 146 -17.20 14.34 -15.00
CA VAL A 146 -17.75 14.08 -13.66
C VAL A 146 -18.51 15.30 -13.15
N LYS A 147 -19.81 15.11 -12.85
CA LYS A 147 -20.65 16.18 -12.29
C LYS A 147 -20.08 16.71 -10.96
N GLY A 148 -19.83 18.01 -10.90
CA GLY A 148 -19.29 18.68 -9.72
C GLY A 148 -17.76 18.67 -9.62
N LEU A 149 -17.05 18.08 -10.58
CA LEU A 149 -15.61 18.22 -10.72
C LEU A 149 -15.31 19.46 -11.57
N GLY A 150 -14.94 20.57 -10.92
CA GLY A 150 -14.54 21.80 -11.62
C GLY A 150 -13.12 21.71 -12.20
N ALA A 151 -12.77 22.64 -13.09
CA ALA A 151 -11.45 22.69 -13.73
C ALA A 151 -10.29 22.69 -12.73
N LYS A 152 -10.38 23.49 -11.66
CA LYS A 152 -9.37 23.54 -10.60
C LYS A 152 -9.26 22.23 -9.83
N SER A 153 -10.39 21.58 -9.52
CA SER A 153 -10.38 20.28 -8.84
C SER A 153 -9.78 19.19 -9.73
N PHE A 154 -10.06 19.24 -11.04
CA PHE A 154 -9.45 18.34 -12.02
C PHE A 154 -7.94 18.55 -12.11
N GLU A 155 -7.49 19.80 -12.22
CA GLU A 155 -6.05 20.14 -12.21
C GLU A 155 -5.35 19.60 -10.96
N GLN A 156 -5.97 19.68 -9.79
CA GLN A 156 -5.38 19.16 -8.55
C GLN A 156 -5.33 17.62 -8.49
N CYS A 157 -6.23 16.91 -9.16
CA CYS A 157 -6.31 15.45 -9.07
C CYS A 157 -5.71 14.71 -10.27
N ALA A 158 -5.62 15.35 -11.45
CA ALA A 158 -5.33 14.69 -12.71
C ALA A 158 -4.00 13.92 -12.71
N GLY A 159 -2.97 14.46 -12.08
CA GLY A 159 -1.66 13.79 -11.97
C GLY A 159 -1.69 12.53 -11.09
N PHE A 160 -2.64 12.41 -10.18
CA PHE A 160 -2.74 11.29 -9.24
C PHE A 160 -3.72 10.21 -9.71
N LEU A 161 -4.51 10.48 -10.74
CA LEU A 161 -5.46 9.52 -11.31
C LEU A 161 -4.82 8.84 -12.51
N ILE A 162 -4.62 7.52 -12.47
CA ILE A 162 -4.08 6.77 -13.60
C ILE A 162 -5.21 6.06 -14.36
N VAL A 163 -5.01 5.88 -15.66
CA VAL A 163 -5.93 5.17 -16.54
C VAL A 163 -5.18 4.04 -17.22
N THR A 164 -5.27 2.85 -16.65
CA THR A 164 -4.65 1.65 -17.24
C THR A 164 -5.45 1.17 -18.46
N ASP A 165 -4.88 0.27 -19.26
CA ASP A 165 -5.63 -0.42 -20.33
C ASP A 165 -6.16 -1.79 -19.87
N ALA A 166 -7.19 -2.30 -20.54
CA ALA A 166 -7.88 -3.53 -20.16
C ALA A 166 -6.99 -4.79 -20.15
N CYS A 167 -5.86 -4.75 -20.86
CA CYS A 167 -4.95 -5.88 -21.03
C CYS A 167 -4.09 -6.15 -19.78
N GLU A 168 -3.83 -5.13 -18.96
CA GLU A 168 -2.85 -5.21 -17.87
C GLU A 168 -3.44 -5.76 -16.56
N ASN A 169 -4.73 -5.53 -16.29
CA ASN A 169 -5.32 -5.85 -14.98
C ASN A 169 -6.00 -7.23 -14.90
N GLY A 170 -6.04 -8.03 -15.98
CA GLY A 170 -6.69 -9.36 -16.02
C GLY A 170 -8.21 -9.39 -15.71
N LEU A 171 -8.79 -8.25 -15.33
CA LEU A 171 -10.18 -8.08 -14.95
C LEU A 171 -10.98 -7.61 -16.17
N ASN A 172 -11.78 -8.53 -16.71
CA ASN A 172 -12.73 -8.25 -17.78
C ASN A 172 -13.85 -7.35 -17.24
N GLY A 173 -13.66 -6.03 -17.34
CA GLY A 173 -14.77 -5.08 -17.20
C GLY A 173 -15.85 -5.32 -18.28
N PRO A 174 -17.06 -4.76 -18.11
CA PRO A 174 -18.17 -4.96 -19.04
C PRO A 174 -17.78 -4.54 -20.47
N LYS A 175 -17.77 -5.52 -21.40
CA LYS A 175 -17.38 -5.36 -22.80
C LYS A 175 -18.48 -4.64 -23.60
N LYS A 176 -18.48 -3.31 -23.64
CA LYS A 176 -19.17 -2.56 -24.71
C LYS A 176 -18.27 -2.46 -25.94
N LYS A 177 -18.83 -2.61 -27.15
CA LYS A 177 -18.12 -2.30 -28.42
C LYS A 177 -17.71 -0.82 -28.40
N ARG A 178 -16.42 -0.51 -28.56
CA ARG A 178 -15.92 0.87 -28.52
C ARG A 178 -15.36 1.34 -29.86
N LYS A 179 -15.53 2.64 -30.09
CA LYS A 179 -14.76 3.46 -31.03
C LYS A 179 -13.30 3.44 -30.55
N LYS A 180 -12.34 3.22 -31.46
CA LYS A 180 -10.90 3.18 -31.17
C LYS A 180 -10.41 4.59 -30.81
N VAL A 181 -10.68 5.03 -29.58
CA VAL A 181 -10.10 6.27 -29.04
C VAL A 181 -8.65 5.96 -28.72
N ALA A 182 -7.72 6.77 -29.23
CA ALA A 182 -6.31 6.64 -28.90
C ALA A 182 -6.13 6.91 -27.39
N SER A 183 -5.76 5.88 -26.65
CA SER A 183 -5.39 6.00 -25.23
C SER A 183 -4.09 6.79 -25.16
N GLU A 184 -4.04 7.79 -24.29
CA GLU A 184 -2.82 8.57 -24.03
C GLU A 184 -1.89 7.74 -23.14
N PRO A 185 -0.71 7.27 -23.62
CA PRO A 185 0.12 6.37 -22.81
C PRO A 185 0.61 6.99 -21.49
N LEU A 186 0.77 8.31 -21.43
CA LEU A 186 1.17 9.03 -20.21
C LEU A 186 0.08 9.03 -19.13
N ASP A 187 -1.18 8.75 -19.47
CA ASP A 187 -2.27 8.62 -18.48
C ASP A 187 -2.06 7.43 -17.53
N ARG A 188 -1.15 6.50 -17.85
CA ARG A 188 -0.75 5.38 -16.98
C ARG A 188 0.28 5.77 -15.92
N THR A 189 0.82 6.99 -15.99
CA THR A 189 1.88 7.50 -15.11
C THR A 189 1.33 8.56 -14.17
N ILE A 190 2.07 8.91 -13.11
CA ILE A 190 1.69 10.02 -12.22
C ILE A 190 2.07 11.42 -12.77
N ILE A 191 2.49 11.50 -14.03
CA ILE A 191 2.86 12.77 -14.67
C ILE A 191 1.61 13.57 -14.93
N HIS A 192 1.60 14.84 -14.53
CA HIS A 192 0.45 15.69 -14.73
C HIS A 192 0.24 16.03 -16.22
N PRO A 193 -1.01 16.13 -16.75
CA PRO A 193 -1.26 16.48 -18.15
C PRO A 193 -0.58 17.76 -18.65
N SER A 194 -0.38 18.76 -17.78
CA SER A 194 0.37 19.98 -18.13
C SER A 194 1.84 19.73 -18.46
N GLN A 195 2.41 18.60 -18.01
CA GLN A 195 3.82 18.24 -18.18
C GLN A 195 4.03 17.24 -19.33
N TYR A 196 2.98 16.86 -20.09
CA TYR A 196 3.11 15.89 -21.17
C TYR A 196 4.08 16.31 -22.27
N GLY A 197 4.17 17.61 -22.57
CA GLY A 197 5.16 18.13 -23.52
C GLY A 197 6.58 17.83 -23.07
N VAL A 198 6.90 18.16 -21.81
CA VAL A 198 8.22 17.92 -21.20
C VAL A 198 8.51 16.42 -21.12
N ALA A 199 7.53 15.61 -20.71
CA ALA A 199 7.69 14.15 -20.64
C ALA A 199 8.01 13.52 -22.00
N ARG A 200 7.35 13.94 -23.08
CA ARG A 200 7.66 13.47 -24.44
C ARG A 200 9.04 13.89 -24.91
N SER A 201 9.43 15.13 -24.63
CA SER A 201 10.78 15.63 -24.94
C SER A 201 11.84 14.78 -24.25
N LEU A 202 11.67 14.56 -22.94
CA LEU A 202 12.58 13.81 -22.10
C LEU A 202 12.70 12.33 -22.55
N LEU A 203 11.59 11.68 -22.86
CA LEU A 203 11.58 10.31 -23.40
C LEU A 203 12.30 10.23 -24.76
N SER A 204 12.10 11.22 -25.63
CA SER A 204 12.74 11.26 -26.94
C SER A 204 14.26 11.38 -26.84
N ARG A 205 14.78 12.10 -25.84
CA ARG A 205 16.23 12.23 -25.57
C ARG A 205 16.88 10.88 -25.21
N VAL A 206 16.12 9.94 -24.65
CA VAL A 206 16.58 8.58 -24.32
C VAL A 206 16.15 7.53 -25.36
N GLY A 207 15.67 7.99 -26.53
CA GLY A 207 15.26 7.13 -27.64
C GLY A 207 13.98 6.34 -27.38
N LEU A 208 13.09 6.83 -26.50
CA LEU A 208 11.82 6.19 -26.16
C LEU A 208 10.63 7.08 -26.57
N ARG A 209 9.49 6.44 -26.83
CA ARG A 209 8.19 7.09 -27.00
C ARG A 209 7.30 6.75 -25.81
N PRO A 210 6.26 7.55 -25.52
CA PRO A 210 5.30 7.23 -24.46
C PRO A 210 4.66 5.84 -24.61
N SER A 211 4.48 5.37 -25.84
CA SER A 211 3.95 4.03 -26.14
C SER A 211 4.85 2.88 -25.72
N ASP A 212 6.13 3.15 -25.48
CA ASP A 212 7.12 2.15 -25.08
C ASP A 212 7.14 1.96 -23.54
N LEU A 213 6.26 2.65 -22.81
CA LEU A 213 6.07 2.48 -21.36
C LEU A 213 5.10 1.33 -21.05
N PRO A 214 5.32 0.58 -19.94
CA PRO A 214 6.46 0.68 -19.02
C PRO A 214 7.74 0.07 -19.58
N CYS A 215 8.90 0.65 -19.25
CA CYS A 215 10.23 0.21 -19.70
C CYS A 215 11.17 0.03 -18.50
N GLN A 216 11.81 -1.14 -18.37
CA GLN A 216 12.66 -1.48 -17.22
C GLN A 216 13.91 -0.57 -17.10
N ASP A 217 14.52 -0.22 -18.23
CA ASP A 217 15.76 0.58 -18.24
C ASP A 217 15.50 2.10 -18.19
N LEU A 218 14.23 2.53 -18.07
CA LEU A 218 13.86 3.95 -18.14
C LEU A 218 14.60 4.77 -17.10
N VAL A 219 14.65 4.31 -15.85
CA VAL A 219 15.28 5.03 -14.73
C VAL A 219 16.77 5.25 -15.01
N VAL A 220 17.48 4.19 -15.42
CA VAL A 220 18.92 4.24 -15.74
C VAL A 220 19.18 5.21 -16.89
N ARG A 221 18.37 5.15 -17.96
CA ARG A 221 18.51 6.04 -19.11
C ARG A 221 18.25 7.51 -18.74
N LEU A 222 17.22 7.79 -17.96
CA LEU A 222 16.89 9.14 -17.53
C LEU A 222 17.94 9.72 -16.56
N GLN A 223 18.52 8.89 -15.69
CA GLN A 223 19.59 9.30 -14.77
C GLN A 223 20.91 9.57 -15.49
N SER A 224 21.14 8.97 -16.67
CA SER A 224 22.32 9.25 -17.49
C SER A 224 22.32 10.66 -18.12
N LEU A 225 21.17 11.33 -18.15
CA LEU A 225 21.07 12.71 -18.64
C LEU A 225 21.62 13.70 -17.60
N THR A 226 22.75 14.33 -17.92
CA THR A 226 23.41 15.32 -17.06
C THR A 226 22.87 16.73 -17.27
N ASP A 227 22.46 17.07 -18.49
CA ASP A 227 21.98 18.40 -18.87
C ASP A 227 20.43 18.41 -18.92
N VAL A 228 19.80 18.56 -17.76
CA VAL A 228 18.34 18.64 -17.64
C VAL A 228 17.93 20.00 -17.08
N THR A 229 16.90 20.58 -17.67
CA THR A 229 16.24 21.77 -17.10
C THR A 229 15.55 21.43 -15.78
N LEU A 230 15.19 22.45 -14.99
CA LEU A 230 14.44 22.26 -13.74
C LEU A 230 13.11 21.51 -13.95
N GLU A 231 12.41 21.79 -15.06
CA GLU A 231 11.15 21.13 -15.41
C GLU A 231 11.36 19.67 -15.81
N GLU A 232 12.40 19.39 -16.61
CA GLU A 232 12.78 18.02 -16.97
C GLU A 232 13.24 17.23 -15.75
N ALA A 233 13.95 17.86 -14.81
CA ALA A 233 14.36 17.23 -13.56
C ALA A 233 13.15 16.81 -12.72
N ALA A 234 12.13 17.67 -12.60
CA ALA A 234 10.89 17.33 -11.89
C ALA A 234 10.14 16.16 -12.55
N VAL A 235 10.04 16.14 -13.89
CA VAL A 235 9.40 15.03 -14.61
C VAL A 235 10.24 13.75 -14.54
N ARG A 236 11.57 13.85 -14.60
CA ARG A 236 12.49 12.74 -14.37
C ARG A 236 12.27 12.14 -13.00
N ASP A 237 12.17 12.97 -11.97
CA ASP A 237 11.95 12.51 -10.61
C ASP A 237 10.61 11.75 -10.51
N LEU A 238 9.54 12.23 -11.16
CA LEU A 238 8.27 11.49 -11.21
C LEU A 238 8.39 10.13 -11.90
N PHE A 239 9.18 10.00 -12.98
CA PHE A 239 9.45 8.71 -13.62
C PHE A 239 10.33 7.79 -12.77
N CYS A 240 11.26 8.36 -12.00
CA CYS A 240 12.24 7.61 -11.20
C CYS A 240 11.78 7.35 -9.76
N THR A 241 10.70 7.99 -9.31
CA THR A 241 10.15 7.79 -7.97
C THR A 241 9.53 6.39 -7.91
N GLU A 242 10.32 5.43 -7.47
CA GLU A 242 9.77 4.16 -7.02
C GLU A 242 9.04 4.40 -5.70
N ILE A 243 7.73 4.15 -5.69
CA ILE A 243 7.00 4.01 -4.42
C ILE A 243 7.59 2.78 -3.74
N LYS A 244 8.39 2.99 -2.70
CA LYS A 244 8.87 1.91 -1.80
C LYS A 244 7.67 1.16 -1.26
N THR A 245 7.25 0.10 -1.95
CA THR A 245 6.30 -0.87 -1.43
C THR A 245 7.10 -1.85 -0.59
N LEU A 246 6.61 -2.13 0.61
CA LEU A 246 7.19 -3.21 1.38
C LEU A 246 7.02 -4.51 0.59
N PRO A 247 8.04 -5.38 0.55
CA PRO A 247 7.88 -6.68 -0.08
C PRO A 247 6.71 -7.43 0.58
N PRO A 248 5.98 -8.28 -0.17
CA PRO A 248 4.94 -9.11 0.41
C PRO A 248 5.50 -9.89 1.61
N PRO A 249 4.69 -10.14 2.65
CA PRO A 249 5.15 -10.89 3.82
C PRO A 249 5.56 -12.30 3.43
N ASP A 250 6.65 -12.78 4.05
CA ASP A 250 7.12 -14.14 3.85
C ASP A 250 6.07 -15.14 4.35
N LEU A 251 5.74 -16.11 3.49
CA LEU A 251 4.78 -17.15 3.80
C LEU A 251 5.47 -18.27 4.59
N MET A 252 5.11 -18.41 5.85
CA MET A 252 5.62 -19.39 6.78
C MET A 252 4.81 -20.70 6.74
N VAL A 253 5.48 -21.80 7.10
CA VAL A 253 4.86 -23.14 7.16
C VAL A 253 4.51 -23.53 8.60
N GLU A 254 5.31 -23.11 9.59
CA GLU A 254 5.09 -23.42 11.01
C GLU A 254 5.19 -22.18 11.91
N ILE A 255 4.25 -22.02 12.84
CA ILE A 255 4.38 -21.04 13.95
C ILE A 255 5.33 -21.65 14.97
N ARG A 256 6.39 -20.92 15.31
CA ARG A 256 7.31 -21.31 16.36
C ARG A 256 6.72 -20.96 17.72
N LYS A 257 6.61 -21.94 18.61
CA LYS A 257 6.22 -21.66 19.99
C LYS A 257 7.38 -20.96 20.69
N ILE A 258 7.08 -20.09 21.65
CA ILE A 258 8.12 -19.45 22.47
C ILE A 258 9.00 -20.52 23.15
N ALA A 259 8.40 -21.63 23.58
CA ALA A 259 9.10 -22.75 24.21
C ALA A 259 10.06 -23.53 23.28
N SER A 260 9.92 -23.41 21.95
CA SER A 260 10.84 -24.07 21.00
C SER A 260 12.06 -23.21 20.66
N LEU A 261 12.06 -21.93 21.02
CA LEU A 261 13.15 -21.01 20.72
C LEU A 261 14.32 -21.24 21.67
N LYS A 262 15.54 -21.30 21.13
CA LYS A 262 16.77 -21.47 21.93
C LYS A 262 17.60 -20.20 21.93
N VAL A 263 18.19 -19.88 23.08
CA VAL A 263 19.20 -18.81 23.17
C VAL A 263 20.40 -19.17 22.30
N GLY A 264 20.87 -18.23 21.49
CA GLY A 264 21.94 -18.41 20.50
C GLY A 264 21.45 -18.85 19.11
N GLU A 265 20.18 -19.20 18.96
CA GLU A 265 19.60 -19.55 17.65
C GLU A 265 19.54 -18.34 16.72
N GLN A 266 19.90 -18.55 15.45
CA GLN A 266 19.73 -17.55 14.40
C GLN A 266 18.37 -17.72 13.72
N VAL A 267 17.64 -16.61 13.59
CA VAL A 267 16.30 -16.57 13.00
C VAL A 267 16.22 -15.41 12.02
N VAL A 268 15.55 -15.63 10.89
CA VAL A 268 15.13 -14.53 10.01
C VAL A 268 13.97 -13.83 10.69
N GLY A 269 14.07 -12.51 10.82
CA GLY A 269 13.02 -11.68 11.41
C GLY A 269 12.73 -10.46 10.54
N ARG A 270 11.45 -10.10 10.46
CA ARG A 270 11.00 -8.88 9.76
C ARG A 270 10.71 -7.79 10.77
N VAL A 271 11.27 -6.59 10.56
CA VAL A 271 11.00 -5.43 11.43
C VAL A 271 9.52 -5.06 11.33
N ALA A 272 8.78 -5.22 12.42
CA ALA A 272 7.35 -4.94 12.49
C ALA A 272 7.07 -3.48 12.92
N ASN A 273 7.87 -2.94 13.84
CA ASN A 273 7.71 -1.58 14.33
C ASN A 273 9.02 -1.02 14.90
N GLN A 274 9.19 0.30 14.84
CA GLN A 274 10.32 1.03 15.40
C GLN A 274 9.85 1.93 16.54
N VAL A 275 10.53 1.86 17.67
CA VAL A 275 10.29 2.67 18.86
C VAL A 275 11.60 3.27 19.36
N GLU A 276 11.52 4.28 20.23
CA GLU A 276 12.71 4.98 20.73
C GLU A 276 13.74 4.07 21.41
N PHE A 277 13.28 3.00 22.05
CA PHE A 277 14.13 2.05 22.77
C PHE A 277 14.53 0.82 21.96
N GLY A 278 14.11 0.67 20.69
CA GLY A 278 14.46 -0.50 19.88
C GLY A 278 13.52 -0.80 18.72
N LEU A 279 13.66 -2.02 18.18
CA LEU A 279 12.85 -2.54 17.08
C LEU A 279 12.05 -3.76 17.54
N PHE A 280 10.76 -3.79 17.22
CA PHE A 280 9.97 -5.00 17.31
C PHE A 280 10.11 -5.79 16.01
N VAL A 281 10.46 -7.06 16.14
CA VAL A 281 10.78 -7.96 15.03
C VAL A 281 9.84 -9.15 15.07
N ASP A 282 9.13 -9.41 13.98
CA ASP A 282 8.37 -10.64 13.78
C ASP A 282 9.33 -11.76 13.32
N ILE A 283 9.48 -12.79 14.15
CA ILE A 283 10.31 -13.97 13.89
C ILE A 283 9.46 -15.22 13.62
N GLY A 284 8.16 -15.06 13.34
CA GLY A 284 7.22 -16.18 13.15
C GLY A 284 6.83 -16.88 14.45
N ALA A 285 6.99 -16.20 15.58
CA ALA A 285 6.55 -16.66 16.90
C ALA A 285 5.22 -16.02 17.30
N GLU A 286 4.58 -16.55 18.35
CA GLU A 286 3.31 -16.01 18.88
C GLU A 286 3.41 -14.54 19.33
N LYS A 287 4.61 -14.05 19.65
CA LYS A 287 4.88 -12.68 20.05
C LYS A 287 6.11 -12.14 19.33
N SER A 288 6.09 -10.86 18.97
CA SER A 288 7.25 -10.18 18.40
C SER A 288 8.42 -10.14 19.38
N ALA A 289 9.63 -10.30 18.85
CA ALA A 289 10.87 -10.13 19.60
C ALA A 289 11.28 -8.66 19.65
N LEU A 290 12.00 -8.26 20.70
CA LEU A 290 12.52 -6.91 20.87
C LEU A 290 14.04 -6.90 20.65
N ALA A 291 14.49 -6.13 19.66
CA ALA A 291 15.89 -5.72 19.52
C ALA A 291 16.07 -4.37 20.22
N HIS A 292 16.66 -4.36 21.42
CA HIS A 292 16.91 -3.12 22.16
C HIS A 292 17.96 -2.26 21.45
N ARG A 293 17.84 -0.93 21.54
CA ARG A 293 18.74 0.03 20.88
C ARG A 293 20.23 -0.19 21.18
N SER A 294 20.56 -0.71 22.37
CA SER A 294 21.95 -1.03 22.75
C SER A 294 22.60 -2.11 21.87
N ASN A 295 21.78 -2.91 21.19
CA ASN A 295 22.21 -4.01 20.34
C ASN A 295 22.08 -3.69 18.85
N LEU A 296 21.75 -2.43 18.50
CA LEU A 296 21.52 -2.00 17.12
C LEU A 296 22.61 -0.99 16.71
N ARG A 297 23.13 -1.13 15.49
CA ARG A 297 23.97 -0.11 14.86
C ARG A 297 23.11 0.85 14.05
N GLN A 298 23.50 2.12 14.00
CA GLN A 298 22.85 3.12 13.15
C GLN A 298 23.48 3.11 11.74
N PRO A 299 22.70 3.34 10.67
CA PRO A 299 21.25 3.61 10.66
C PRO A 299 20.42 2.37 11.03
N TYR A 300 19.31 2.58 11.76
CA TYR A 300 18.43 1.46 12.13
C TYR A 300 17.73 0.88 10.88
N PRO A 301 17.52 -0.44 10.84
CA PRO A 301 16.69 -1.08 9.83
C PRO A 301 15.30 -0.45 9.67
N GLU A 302 14.88 -0.23 8.42
CA GLU A 302 13.53 0.27 8.10
C GLU A 302 12.45 -0.76 8.50
N VAL A 303 11.25 -0.26 8.83
CA VAL A 303 10.08 -1.13 9.06
C VAL A 303 9.78 -1.93 7.81
N GLY A 304 9.64 -3.25 7.97
CA GLY A 304 9.42 -4.21 6.90
C GLY A 304 10.70 -4.84 6.33
N ALA A 305 11.89 -4.40 6.74
CA ALA A 305 13.14 -5.07 6.38
C ALA A 305 13.24 -6.46 7.02
N SER A 306 13.68 -7.46 6.25
CA SER A 306 13.97 -8.81 6.74
C SER A 306 15.47 -8.95 6.97
N LEU A 307 15.86 -9.33 8.20
CA LEU A 307 17.25 -9.46 8.63
C LEU A 307 17.43 -10.74 9.44
N MET A 308 18.68 -11.18 9.56
CA MET A 308 19.04 -12.27 10.47
C MET A 308 19.22 -11.72 11.89
N PHE A 309 18.66 -12.42 12.87
CA PHE A 309 18.72 -12.08 14.28
C PHE A 309 19.19 -13.28 15.11
N VAL A 310 19.96 -13.03 16.18
CA VAL A 310 20.29 -14.02 17.21
C VAL A 310 19.39 -13.82 18.42
N ILE A 311 18.82 -14.91 18.92
CA ILE A 311 18.03 -14.90 20.16
C ILE A 311 18.97 -14.77 21.37
N LEU A 312 18.81 -13.70 22.15
CA LEU A 312 19.60 -13.44 23.36
C LEU A 312 18.94 -13.99 24.63
N ASN A 313 17.62 -13.86 24.71
CA ASN A 313 16.87 -14.28 25.90
C ASN A 313 15.44 -14.67 25.50
N VAL A 314 14.92 -15.73 26.12
CA VAL A 314 13.56 -16.20 25.98
C VAL A 314 12.95 -16.35 27.39
N ASP A 315 12.07 -15.43 27.76
CA ASP A 315 11.28 -15.53 29.00
C ASP A 315 9.90 -16.10 28.67
N THR A 316 9.73 -17.40 28.90
CA THR A 316 8.47 -18.12 28.65
C THR A 316 7.35 -17.69 29.61
N LYS A 317 7.68 -17.23 30.83
CA LYS A 317 6.67 -16.82 31.83
C LYS A 317 6.07 -15.47 31.46
N LYS A 318 6.89 -14.52 31.02
CA LYS A 318 6.44 -13.19 30.58
C LYS A 318 6.10 -13.16 29.09
N GLY A 319 6.44 -14.20 28.34
CA GLY A 319 6.35 -14.26 26.88
C GLY A 319 7.14 -13.14 26.23
N ARG A 320 8.40 -12.93 26.65
CA ARG A 320 9.28 -11.91 26.08
C ARG A 320 10.44 -12.59 25.37
N ILE A 321 10.79 -12.06 24.20
CA ILE A 321 11.89 -12.56 23.38
C ILE A 321 12.80 -11.37 23.10
N SER A 322 14.08 -11.50 23.42
CA SER A 322 15.10 -10.49 23.13
C SER A 322 16.01 -10.98 22.02
N VAL A 323 16.27 -10.13 21.04
CA VAL A 323 17.09 -10.46 19.88
C VAL A 323 18.15 -9.38 19.62
N LYS A 324 19.19 -9.73 18.86
CA LYS A 324 20.12 -8.78 18.24
C LYS A 324 20.32 -9.11 16.77
N PRO A 325 20.57 -8.14 15.88
CA PRO A 325 20.93 -8.44 14.50
C PRO A 325 22.22 -9.27 14.46
N VAL A 326 22.31 -10.17 13.50
CA VAL A 326 23.59 -10.77 13.07
C VAL A 326 24.29 -9.72 12.20
N GLU A 327 25.57 -9.48 12.46
CA GLU A 327 26.41 -8.61 11.61
C GLU A 327 26.66 -9.23 10.24
#